data_AF-A0A519Y856-F1
#
_entry.id   AF-A0A519Y856-F1
#
_cell.length_a   1.000
_cell.length_b   1.000
_cell.length_c   1.000
_cell.angle_alpha   90.00
_cell.angle_beta   90.00
_cell.angle_gamma   90.00
#
_symmetry.space_group_name_H-M   'P 1'
#
loop_
_entity.id
_entity.type
_entity.pdbx_description
1 polymer ?
#
loop_
_entity_poly.entity_id
_entity_poly.type
_entity_poly.pdbx_seq_one_letter_code
_entity_poly.pdbx_strand_id
1 'polypeptide(L)'
;GLLAGGYIGFEFFPKSDKGEFLLQIEMPKDVSLEQTNFYTQKAEDYLSKQKDVIQTIATVGQSSEGMGASQSTAYKSEINVKLKEKKERVNVSSDIISTTYTRELEKVLVGAKIKTVPIGILGTADDAPIQLVVMGPELDSVLTFAEKAQSILAKVPGATQTKLSVEKGTPEINVKVDRDKMSALGLTLQTVGATMQTAFAGNTDGKFRQGEYEYDINIQYQDFDRKDIDDVRNLIFTNQAGQQIKLSQFADIKEGSGPSLLERLNKSTSVTVKAQTVGVPTGTVVTNFQTELDKLKKPAGISFYWAGDQENQSEGFGTLGIALLAAIVLVYLIMVALYDSFVYPLVVMFSLPLALIGALLALALTNNALGIFTILGFIMLMGLVAKNAIILVDFTNQMKAQGKTTHEALILANHARLRPILMTTIAMVIGMLPIALASGAGADWKNGLAWVIIGGLTSSLFLTLVVVPVMYQIFDNMLHKFGYDKKGQTIDDLMVEPYDHKDVNEYDLDHGH
;
A
#
# COMPACT_ATOMS: atom_id res chain seq x y z
N GLY A 1 -7.18 -11.96 22.16
CA GLY A 1 -6.02 -12.36 21.34
C GLY A 1 -5.32 -11.11 20.81
N LEU A 2 -4.02 -11.18 20.49
CA LEU A 2 -3.20 -10.00 20.10
C LEU A 2 -3.81 -9.17 18.95
N LEU A 3 -4.46 -9.83 17.97
CA LEU A 3 -5.20 -9.18 16.89
C LEU A 3 -6.52 -8.55 17.36
N ALA A 4 -7.29 -9.25 18.19
CA ALA A 4 -8.55 -8.76 18.76
C ALA A 4 -8.36 -7.70 19.86
N GLY A 5 -7.15 -7.58 20.43
CA GLY A 5 -6.80 -6.60 21.45
C GLY A 5 -6.30 -5.27 20.89
N GLY A 6 -6.24 -5.10 19.56
CA GLY A 6 -5.82 -3.87 18.91
C GLY A 6 -4.32 -3.57 18.93
N TYR A 7 -3.48 -4.54 19.32
CA TYR A 7 -2.02 -4.36 19.38
C TYR A 7 -1.32 -4.46 18.02
N ILE A 8 -2.00 -5.00 17.01
CA ILE A 8 -1.51 -5.11 15.64
C ILE A 8 -2.57 -4.49 14.72
N GLY A 9 -2.23 -3.39 14.05
CA GLY A 9 -3.12 -2.79 13.06
C GLY A 9 -2.94 -3.40 11.67
N PHE A 10 -3.75 -2.94 10.72
CA PHE A 10 -3.67 -3.34 9.32
C PHE A 10 -3.33 -2.15 8.43
N GLU A 11 -2.46 -2.38 7.45
CA GLU A 11 -2.08 -1.40 6.43
C GLU A 11 -1.70 -2.12 5.13
N PHE A 12 -1.98 -1.52 3.97
CA PHE A 12 -1.63 -2.13 2.70
C PHE A 12 -0.11 -2.13 2.49
N PHE A 13 0.45 -0.92 2.42
CA PHE A 13 1.89 -0.66 2.44
C PHE A 13 2.29 -0.05 3.79
N PRO A 14 3.39 -0.53 4.40
CA PRO A 14 3.93 0.10 5.59
C PRO A 14 4.50 1.46 5.24
N LYS A 15 4.23 2.44 6.10
CA LYS A 15 4.86 3.75 5.98
C LYS A 15 6.35 3.61 6.23
N SER A 16 7.12 4.12 5.28
CA SER A 16 8.55 3.97 5.26
C SER A 16 9.20 5.33 5.38
N ASP A 17 10.04 5.52 6.39
CA ASP A 17 10.87 6.73 6.48
C ASP A 17 11.90 6.67 5.35
N LYS A 18 11.79 7.57 4.37
CA LYS A 18 12.73 7.68 3.25
C LYS A 18 13.85 8.70 3.50
N GLY A 19 13.81 9.42 4.62
CA GLY A 19 14.67 10.56 4.85
C GLY A 19 14.34 11.74 3.93
N GLU A 20 13.13 11.81 3.41
CA GLU A 20 12.66 12.90 2.56
C GLU A 20 11.14 13.06 2.66
N PHE A 21 10.65 14.27 2.39
CA PHE A 21 9.23 14.55 2.27
C PHE A 21 9.00 15.70 1.30
N LEU A 22 7.79 15.76 0.74
CA LEU A 22 7.36 16.86 -0.11
C LEU A 22 6.56 17.86 0.72
N LEU A 23 6.99 19.12 0.76
CA LEU A 23 6.22 20.22 1.32
C LEU A 23 5.46 20.91 0.18
N GLN A 24 4.14 20.95 0.25
CA GLN A 24 3.30 21.66 -0.70
C GLN A 24 2.78 22.94 -0.06
N ILE A 25 2.94 24.06 -0.75
CA ILE A 25 2.42 25.36 -0.36
C ILE A 25 1.32 25.72 -1.34
N GLU A 26 0.13 25.98 -0.82
CA GLU A 26 -1.04 26.35 -1.61
C GLU A 26 -1.53 27.73 -1.18
N MET A 27 -1.41 28.67 -2.10
CA MET A 27 -1.87 30.04 -1.94
C MET A 27 -3.32 30.19 -2.42
N PRO A 28 -4.00 31.32 -2.14
CA PRO A 28 -5.27 31.65 -2.76
C PRO A 28 -5.21 31.58 -4.29
N LYS A 29 -6.29 31.19 -4.97
CA LYS A 29 -6.25 30.89 -6.42
C LYS A 29 -6.02 32.12 -7.32
N ASP A 30 -6.17 33.31 -6.76
CA ASP A 30 -6.04 34.62 -7.40
C ASP A 30 -4.62 35.20 -7.31
N VAL A 31 -3.68 34.57 -6.59
CA VAL A 31 -2.31 35.07 -6.53
C VAL A 31 -1.49 34.76 -7.79
N SER A 32 -0.55 35.65 -8.09
CA SER A 32 0.37 35.49 -9.21
C SER A 32 1.50 34.49 -8.90
N LEU A 33 2.14 33.98 -9.96
CA LEU A 33 3.27 33.07 -9.84
C LEU A 33 4.43 33.70 -9.03
N GLU A 34 4.67 34.99 -9.19
CA GLU A 34 5.71 35.74 -8.48
C GLU A 34 5.43 35.81 -6.98
N GLN A 35 4.16 35.97 -6.59
CA GLN A 35 3.77 35.95 -5.18
C GLN A 35 3.96 34.55 -4.59
N THR A 36 3.55 33.50 -5.32
CA THR A 36 3.81 32.11 -4.91
C THR A 36 5.31 31.85 -4.76
N ASN A 37 6.13 32.34 -5.69
CA ASN A 37 7.60 32.23 -5.62
C ASN A 37 8.16 32.92 -4.37
N PHE A 38 7.68 34.13 -4.06
CA PHE A 38 8.12 34.86 -2.86
C PHE A 38 7.81 34.11 -1.56
N TYR A 39 6.64 33.48 -1.46
CA TYR A 39 6.30 32.63 -0.31
C TYR A 39 7.14 31.36 -0.27
N THR A 40 7.44 30.78 -1.44
CA THR A 40 8.30 29.60 -1.56
C THR A 40 9.72 29.90 -1.08
N GLN A 41 10.30 31.03 -1.51
CA GLN A 41 11.62 31.47 -1.05
C GLN A 41 11.69 31.66 0.47
N LYS A 42 10.64 32.21 1.08
CA LYS A 42 10.55 32.30 2.54
C LYS A 42 10.55 30.93 3.22
N ALA A 43 9.89 29.93 2.63
CA ALA A 43 9.93 28.56 3.14
C ALA A 43 11.33 27.96 3.00
N GLU A 44 11.99 28.15 1.85
CA GLU A 44 13.37 27.71 1.61
C GLU A 44 14.36 28.33 2.61
N ASP A 45 14.23 29.63 2.87
CA ASP A 45 15.06 30.36 3.86
C ASP A 45 14.86 29.84 5.28
N TYR A 46 13.66 29.36 5.61
CA TYR A 46 13.40 28.74 6.91
C TYR A 46 13.97 27.30 6.95
N LEU A 47 13.74 26.50 5.90
CA LEU A 47 14.18 25.10 5.83
C LEU A 47 15.70 24.97 5.77
N SER A 48 16.39 25.87 5.07
CA SER A 48 17.86 25.90 4.97
C SER A 48 18.55 26.17 6.30
N LYS A 49 17.86 26.81 7.26
CA LYS A 49 18.37 27.04 8.63
C LYS A 49 18.19 25.85 9.55
N GLN A 50 17.43 24.83 9.14
CA GLN A 50 17.17 23.65 9.94
C GLN A 50 18.34 22.68 9.88
N LYS A 51 18.73 22.14 11.05
CA LYS A 51 19.91 21.28 11.18
C LYS A 51 19.73 19.91 10.50
N ASP A 52 18.49 19.46 10.34
CA ASP A 52 18.18 18.12 9.83
C ASP A 52 18.05 18.08 8.30
N VAL A 53 18.01 19.24 7.64
CA VAL A 53 17.84 19.37 6.19
C VAL A 53 19.21 19.34 5.50
N ILE A 54 19.34 18.51 4.46
CA ILE A 54 20.54 18.43 3.60
C ILE A 54 20.34 19.23 2.32
N GLN A 55 19.18 19.05 1.68
CA GLN A 55 18.92 19.58 0.35
C GLN A 55 17.44 19.92 0.23
N THR A 56 17.14 21.03 -0.43
CA THR A 56 15.79 21.41 -0.85
C THR A 56 15.77 21.63 -2.35
N ILE A 57 14.72 21.17 -3.02
CA ILE A 57 14.46 21.47 -4.42
C ILE A 57 13.05 22.03 -4.49
N ALA A 58 12.93 23.33 -4.73
CA ALA A 58 11.67 24.00 -4.94
C ALA A 58 11.24 23.96 -6.41
N THR A 59 9.95 23.76 -6.64
CA THR A 59 9.28 23.88 -7.93
C THR A 59 8.05 24.75 -7.73
N VAL A 60 7.99 25.87 -8.45
CA VAL A 60 6.95 26.89 -8.28
C VAL A 60 6.04 26.90 -9.50
N GLY A 61 4.74 27.07 -9.31
CA GLY A 61 3.80 27.14 -10.42
C GLY A 61 3.40 25.76 -10.93
N GLN A 62 3.66 24.71 -10.17
CA GLN A 62 3.51 23.33 -10.58
C GLN A 62 3.11 22.48 -9.38
N SER A 63 2.27 21.48 -9.62
CA SER A 63 1.96 20.45 -8.63
C SER A 63 2.09 19.05 -9.21
N SER A 64 2.62 18.13 -8.40
CA SER A 64 2.71 16.69 -8.65
C SER A 64 1.52 15.91 -8.08
N GLU A 65 0.47 16.61 -7.63
CA GLU A 65 -0.73 16.01 -7.07
C GLU A 65 -1.59 15.32 -8.16
N GLY A 66 -1.82 14.02 -8.00
CA GLY A 66 -2.70 13.20 -8.87
C GLY A 66 -1.96 12.22 -9.78
N MET A 67 -2.73 11.34 -10.44
CA MET A 67 -2.20 10.28 -11.29
C MET A 67 -1.92 10.82 -12.70
N GLY A 68 -0.81 11.56 -12.88
CA GLY A 68 -0.45 12.18 -14.15
C GLY A 68 0.86 12.99 -14.10
N ALA A 69 1.27 13.51 -15.26
CA ALA A 69 2.36 14.48 -15.35
C ALA A 69 2.01 15.76 -14.56
N SER A 70 3.03 16.47 -14.11
CA SER A 70 2.83 17.64 -13.27
C SER A 70 1.91 18.68 -13.90
N GLN A 71 0.96 19.17 -13.11
CA GLN A 71 0.02 20.20 -13.55
C GLN A 71 0.61 21.58 -13.31
N SER A 72 0.49 22.46 -14.30
CA SER A 72 0.83 23.88 -14.14
C SER A 72 -0.25 24.56 -13.31
N THR A 73 0.13 25.14 -12.17
CA THR A 73 -0.75 25.80 -11.21
C THR A 73 -0.03 26.99 -10.57
N ALA A 74 -0.36 28.22 -10.98
CA ALA A 74 0.33 29.43 -10.50
C ALA A 74 0.30 29.63 -8.98
N TYR A 75 -0.75 29.15 -8.31
CA TYR A 75 -0.99 29.32 -6.87
C TYR A 75 -0.41 28.20 -5.99
N LYS A 76 0.22 27.17 -6.56
CA LYS A 76 0.86 26.09 -5.80
C LYS A 76 2.36 26.06 -6.04
N SER A 77 3.10 25.63 -5.02
CA SER A 77 4.49 25.26 -5.12
C SER A 77 4.80 24.04 -4.27
N GLU A 78 5.87 23.36 -4.63
CA GLU A 78 6.32 22.12 -4.00
C GLU A 78 7.80 22.21 -3.70
N ILE A 79 8.19 21.83 -2.49
CA ILE A 79 9.58 21.78 -2.04
C ILE A 79 9.87 20.34 -1.64
N ASN A 80 10.69 19.66 -2.43
CA ASN A 80 11.27 18.37 -2.05
C ASN A 80 12.35 18.61 -0.99
N VAL A 81 12.13 18.12 0.22
CA VAL A 81 13.06 18.30 1.35
C VAL A 81 13.73 16.96 1.64
N LYS A 82 15.05 16.90 1.43
CA LYS A 82 15.88 15.77 1.82
C LYS A 82 16.50 16.01 3.18
N LEU A 83 16.28 15.06 4.08
CA LEU A 83 16.75 15.06 5.45
C LEU A 83 18.03 14.23 5.59
N LYS A 84 18.70 14.41 6.73
CA LYS A 84 19.78 13.54 7.19
C LYS A 84 19.33 12.11 7.39
N GLU A 85 20.28 11.19 7.52
CA GLU A 85 19.96 9.80 7.86
C GLU A 85 19.29 9.71 9.24
N LYS A 86 18.40 8.71 9.42
CA LYS A 86 17.58 8.57 10.64
C LYS A 86 18.40 8.54 11.94
N LYS A 87 19.61 7.97 11.88
CA LYS A 87 20.56 7.89 13.01
C LYS A 87 21.07 9.27 13.44
N GLU A 88 21.23 10.21 12.51
CA GLU A 88 21.70 11.57 12.79
C GLU A 88 20.57 12.48 13.29
N ARG A 89 19.31 12.07 13.07
CA ARG A 89 18.08 12.76 13.51
C ARG A 89 17.55 12.28 14.86
N VAL A 90 18.41 11.74 15.73
CA VAL A 90 18.01 11.18 17.05
C VAL A 90 16.87 10.14 16.92
N ASN A 91 16.86 9.36 15.82
CA ASN A 91 15.83 8.37 15.48
C ASN A 91 14.40 8.92 15.31
N VAL A 92 14.23 10.22 15.08
CA VAL A 92 12.93 10.82 14.77
C VAL A 92 12.57 10.54 13.31
N SER A 93 11.33 10.09 13.03
CA SER A 93 10.84 9.82 11.67
C SER A 93 10.70 11.10 10.83
N SER A 94 10.89 10.98 9.51
CA SER A 94 10.58 12.04 8.53
C SER A 94 9.17 12.61 8.70
N ASP A 95 8.18 11.78 9.05
CA ASP A 95 6.78 12.19 9.22
C ASP A 95 6.57 13.15 10.40
N ILE A 96 7.35 12.97 11.47
CA ILE A 96 7.29 13.82 12.66
C ILE A 96 7.96 15.16 12.37
N ILE A 97 9.11 15.12 11.69
CA ILE A 97 9.85 16.32 11.29
C ILE A 97 9.02 17.13 10.30
N SER A 98 8.43 16.50 9.29
CA SER A 98 7.59 17.18 8.30
C SER A 98 6.39 17.84 8.96
N THR A 99 5.72 17.16 9.91
CA THR A 99 4.61 17.73 10.69
C THR A 99 5.06 18.91 11.55
N THR A 100 6.25 18.83 12.16
CA THR A 100 6.81 19.90 12.98
C THR A 100 7.11 21.14 12.14
N TYR A 101 7.83 20.97 11.03
CA TYR A 101 8.14 22.06 10.12
C TYR A 101 6.89 22.66 9.46
N THR A 102 5.89 21.85 9.15
CA THR A 102 4.59 22.35 8.66
C THR A 102 3.97 23.32 9.67
N ARG A 103 3.86 22.92 10.94
CA ARG A 103 3.27 23.75 12.01
C ARG A 103 4.06 25.04 12.29
N GLU A 104 5.37 25.01 12.09
CA GLU A 104 6.21 26.20 12.25
C GLU A 104 6.09 27.13 11.05
N LEU A 105 6.11 26.59 9.83
CA LEU A 105 5.91 27.36 8.61
C LEU A 105 4.51 27.97 8.53
N GLU A 106 3.47 27.32 9.05
CA GLU A 106 2.11 27.87 9.14
C GLU A 106 2.07 29.19 9.94
N LYS A 107 3.01 29.39 10.88
CA LYS A 107 3.12 30.65 11.64
C LYS A 107 3.83 31.75 10.86
N VAL A 108 4.69 31.38 9.91
CA VAL A 108 5.52 32.30 9.12
C VAL A 108 4.80 32.72 7.83
N LEU A 109 4.15 31.76 7.16
CA LEU A 109 3.46 31.94 5.88
C LEU A 109 1.96 32.15 6.10
N VAL A 110 1.62 33.29 6.70
CA VAL A 110 0.23 33.67 6.94
C VAL A 110 -0.52 33.77 5.61
N GLY A 111 -1.67 33.09 5.51
CA GLY A 111 -2.50 33.08 4.30
C GLY A 111 -2.18 31.96 3.30
N ALA A 112 -1.11 31.19 3.53
CA ALA A 112 -0.81 29.98 2.76
C ALA A 112 -1.32 28.73 3.49
N LYS A 113 -1.88 27.77 2.75
CA LYS A 113 -2.14 26.41 3.25
C LYS A 113 -0.90 25.57 3.02
N ILE A 114 -0.34 24.99 4.08
CA ILE A 114 0.87 24.16 4.00
C ILE A 114 0.49 22.72 4.24
N LYS A 115 1.00 21.83 3.39
CA LYS A 115 0.75 20.40 3.46
C LYS A 115 2.07 19.66 3.29
N THR A 116 2.15 18.47 3.87
CA THR A 116 3.25 17.54 3.64
C THR A 116 2.72 16.26 3.06
N VAL A 117 3.34 15.82 1.98
CA VAL A 117 3.02 14.56 1.32
C VAL A 117 4.24 13.65 1.44
N PRO A 118 4.08 12.43 1.99
CA PRO A 118 5.16 11.46 1.98
C PRO A 118 5.51 11.08 0.54
N ILE A 119 6.75 10.70 0.29
CA ILE A 119 7.21 10.28 -1.04
C ILE A 119 7.02 8.76 -1.16
N GLY A 120 6.16 8.34 -2.08
CA GLY A 120 5.83 6.94 -2.36
C GLY A 120 7.02 6.18 -2.98
N ILE A 121 6.94 4.85 -3.10
CA ILE A 121 8.06 3.97 -3.55
C ILE A 121 8.73 4.46 -4.84
N LEU A 122 7.94 4.97 -5.79
CA LEU A 122 8.38 5.45 -7.10
C LEU A 122 9.07 6.83 -7.07
N GLY A 123 9.21 7.47 -5.91
CA GLY A 123 9.85 8.78 -5.77
C GLY A 123 8.93 9.96 -6.07
N THR A 124 7.62 9.72 -6.18
CA THR A 124 6.59 10.75 -6.39
C THR A 124 5.81 11.02 -5.12
N ALA A 125 5.09 12.14 -5.08
CA ALA A 125 4.09 12.39 -4.04
C ALA A 125 3.15 11.18 -3.91
N ASP A 126 3.04 10.62 -2.71
CA ASP A 126 2.15 9.50 -2.47
C ASP A 126 0.70 9.99 -2.43
N ASP A 127 -0.21 9.23 -3.00
CA ASP A 127 -1.64 9.55 -2.90
C ASP A 127 -2.09 9.33 -1.45
N ALA A 128 -3.18 10.00 -1.05
CA ALA A 128 -3.68 9.82 0.31
C ALA A 128 -4.11 8.35 0.53
N PRO A 129 -3.68 7.68 1.61
CA PRO A 129 -3.96 6.27 1.83
C PRO A 129 -5.46 6.02 2.11
N ILE A 130 -6.15 7.00 2.70
CA ILE A 130 -7.60 6.93 2.90
C ILE A 130 -8.29 7.76 1.83
N GLN A 131 -9.10 7.08 1.02
CA GLN A 131 -9.95 7.70 0.01
C GLN A 131 -11.36 7.12 0.10
N LEU A 132 -12.35 8.00 0.29
CA LEU A 132 -13.76 7.66 0.23
C LEU A 132 -14.37 8.40 -0.96
N VAL A 133 -14.69 7.66 -2.02
CA VAL A 133 -15.32 8.21 -3.22
C VAL A 133 -16.82 8.26 -2.99
N VAL A 134 -17.38 9.47 -2.92
CA VAL A 134 -18.83 9.69 -2.86
C VAL A 134 -19.34 9.91 -4.28
N MET A 135 -20.36 9.17 -4.68
CA MET A 135 -20.97 9.20 -6.01
C MET A 135 -22.44 9.57 -5.93
N GLY A 136 -22.94 10.23 -6.98
CA GLY A 136 -24.36 10.52 -7.15
C GLY A 136 -24.66 11.19 -8.50
N PRO A 137 -25.95 11.42 -8.80
CA PRO A 137 -26.36 12.05 -10.06
C PRO A 137 -26.10 13.57 -10.07
N GLU A 138 -26.14 14.22 -8.91
CA GLU A 138 -26.06 15.68 -8.78
C GLU A 138 -24.85 16.08 -7.92
N LEU A 139 -24.04 17.00 -8.43
CA LEU A 139 -22.80 17.44 -7.80
C LEU A 139 -23.04 18.08 -6.43
N ASP A 140 -24.08 18.91 -6.29
CA ASP A 140 -24.36 19.61 -5.03
C ASP A 140 -24.74 18.67 -3.89
N SER A 141 -25.56 17.66 -4.19
CA SER A 141 -25.93 16.59 -3.27
C SER A 141 -24.71 15.77 -2.85
N VAL A 142 -23.82 15.42 -3.80
CA VAL A 142 -22.57 14.70 -3.55
C VAL A 142 -21.61 15.51 -2.68
N LEU A 143 -21.39 16.79 -3.01
CA LEU A 143 -20.51 17.69 -2.25
C LEU A 143 -21.01 17.87 -0.82
N THR A 144 -22.31 18.09 -0.62
CA THR A 144 -22.89 18.27 0.71
C THR A 144 -22.68 17.04 1.60
N PHE A 145 -22.76 15.84 1.03
CA PHE A 145 -22.46 14.61 1.75
C PHE A 145 -20.96 14.44 2.01
N ALA A 146 -20.12 14.75 1.01
CA ALA A 146 -18.67 14.67 1.12
C ALA A 146 -18.11 15.63 2.18
N GLU A 147 -18.61 16.87 2.28
CA GLU A 147 -18.24 17.85 3.32
C GLU A 147 -18.58 17.34 4.74
N LYS A 148 -19.74 16.69 4.91
CA LYS A 148 -20.11 16.04 6.17
C LYS A 148 -19.19 14.86 6.50
N ALA A 149 -18.90 14.02 5.52
CA ALA A 149 -18.00 12.89 5.67
C ALA A 149 -16.56 13.35 6.02
N GLN A 150 -16.05 14.40 5.36
CA GLN A 150 -14.78 15.04 5.68
C GLN A 150 -14.76 15.57 7.12
N SER A 151 -15.84 16.22 7.56
CA SER A 151 -15.95 16.75 8.93
C SER A 151 -15.96 15.66 10.00
N ILE A 152 -16.48 14.47 9.68
CA ILE A 152 -16.39 13.28 10.54
C ILE A 152 -14.96 12.75 10.53
N LEU A 153 -14.36 12.56 9.35
CA LEU A 153 -13.01 12.05 9.19
C LEU A 153 -11.97 12.92 9.91
N ALA A 154 -12.13 14.24 9.89
CA ALA A 154 -11.26 15.18 10.60
C ALA A 154 -11.27 15.01 12.14
N LYS A 155 -12.30 14.37 12.71
CA LYS A 155 -12.40 14.08 14.15
C LYS A 155 -11.84 12.70 14.52
N VAL A 156 -11.55 11.85 13.53
CA VAL A 156 -11.05 10.50 13.79
C VAL A 156 -9.58 10.58 14.23
N PRO A 157 -9.21 9.97 15.38
CA PRO A 157 -7.83 9.96 15.83
C PRO A 157 -6.89 9.34 14.79
N GLY A 158 -5.81 10.04 14.47
CA GLY A 158 -4.81 9.60 13.49
C GLY A 158 -5.08 10.06 12.06
N ALA A 159 -6.25 10.63 11.74
CA ALA A 159 -6.50 11.27 10.44
C ALA A 159 -5.94 12.71 10.43
N THR A 160 -5.20 13.06 9.38
CA THR A 160 -4.63 14.40 9.19
C THR A 160 -4.82 14.87 7.75
N GLN A 161 -4.72 16.19 7.54
CA GLN A 161 -4.80 16.82 6.21
C GLN A 161 -6.04 16.40 5.39
N THR A 162 -7.20 16.32 6.05
CA THR A 162 -8.46 15.92 5.40
C THR A 162 -8.88 16.94 4.35
N LYS A 163 -9.11 16.50 3.11
CA LYS A 163 -9.50 17.36 1.99
C LYS A 163 -10.52 16.68 1.08
N LEU A 164 -11.16 17.48 0.24
CA LEU A 164 -11.97 17.01 -0.88
C LEU A 164 -11.15 17.14 -2.17
N SER A 165 -11.37 16.24 -3.12
CA SER A 165 -10.80 16.33 -4.48
C SER A 165 -11.37 17.49 -5.29
N VAL A 166 -12.63 17.84 -5.03
CA VAL A 166 -13.34 18.94 -5.69
C VAL A 166 -13.58 20.05 -4.68
N GLU A 167 -13.10 21.24 -4.99
CA GLU A 167 -13.37 22.44 -4.22
C GLU A 167 -14.47 23.26 -4.89
N LYS A 168 -15.41 23.78 -4.10
CA LYS A 168 -16.31 24.85 -4.54
C LYS A 168 -15.53 26.15 -4.59
N GLY A 169 -15.99 27.10 -5.40
CA GLY A 169 -15.47 28.46 -5.29
C GLY A 169 -14.36 28.80 -6.26
N THR A 170 -14.09 28.02 -7.32
CA THR A 170 -13.15 28.50 -8.34
C THR A 170 -13.81 29.64 -9.11
N PRO A 171 -13.24 30.85 -9.09
CA PRO A 171 -13.78 31.97 -9.84
C PRO A 171 -13.72 31.66 -11.33
N GLU A 172 -14.82 31.91 -12.04
CA GLU A 172 -14.89 31.78 -13.50
C GLU A 172 -15.67 32.95 -14.08
N ILE A 173 -15.36 33.31 -15.33
CA ILE A 173 -16.16 34.28 -16.09
C ILE A 173 -17.08 33.48 -17.01
N ASN A 174 -18.37 33.49 -16.71
CA ASN A 174 -19.36 32.77 -17.48
C ASN A 174 -19.88 33.66 -18.62
N VAL A 175 -19.63 33.24 -19.86
CA VAL A 175 -20.09 33.92 -21.08
C VAL A 175 -21.25 33.14 -21.67
N LYS A 176 -22.47 33.63 -21.43
CA LYS A 176 -23.69 33.04 -21.97
C LYS A 176 -24.10 33.77 -23.26
N VAL A 177 -23.73 33.18 -24.39
CA VAL A 177 -24.03 33.71 -25.72
C VAL A 177 -25.52 33.59 -26.05
N ASP A 178 -26.13 34.71 -26.46
CA ASP A 178 -27.46 34.75 -27.05
C ASP A 178 -27.34 34.46 -28.55
N ARG A 179 -27.74 33.25 -28.94
CA ARG A 179 -27.54 32.74 -30.31
C ARG A 179 -28.33 33.54 -31.34
N ASP A 180 -29.48 34.08 -30.97
CA ASP A 180 -30.34 34.83 -31.88
C ASP A 180 -29.74 36.22 -32.17
N LYS A 181 -29.28 36.91 -31.12
CA LYS A 181 -28.57 38.20 -31.27
C LYS A 181 -27.26 38.04 -32.03
N MET A 182 -26.48 37.01 -31.71
CA MET A 182 -25.22 36.71 -32.40
C MET A 182 -25.46 36.50 -33.91
N SER A 183 -26.48 35.71 -34.26
CA SER A 183 -26.81 35.44 -35.66
C SER A 183 -27.31 36.68 -36.39
N ALA A 184 -28.10 37.53 -35.73
CA ALA A 184 -28.58 38.79 -36.30
C ALA A 184 -27.44 39.77 -36.63
N LEU A 185 -26.32 39.67 -35.91
CA LEU A 185 -25.11 40.47 -36.13
C LEU A 185 -24.14 39.83 -37.16
N GLY A 186 -24.52 38.70 -37.75
CA GLY A 186 -23.71 38.00 -38.76
C GLY A 186 -22.50 37.25 -38.18
N LEU A 187 -22.55 36.88 -36.90
CA LEU A 187 -21.49 36.12 -36.23
C LEU A 187 -21.89 34.64 -36.07
N THR A 188 -20.89 33.76 -36.08
CA THR A 188 -21.07 32.32 -35.82
C THR A 188 -20.45 31.93 -34.49
N LEU A 189 -20.96 30.87 -33.86
CA LEU A 189 -20.41 30.38 -32.59
C LEU A 189 -18.94 29.93 -32.74
N GLN A 190 -18.56 29.43 -33.91
CA GLN A 190 -17.18 29.05 -34.22
C GLN A 190 -16.25 30.26 -34.25
N THR A 191 -16.66 31.36 -34.90
CA THR A 191 -15.91 32.61 -34.91
C THR A 191 -15.75 33.16 -33.49
N VAL A 192 -16.85 33.18 -32.72
CA VAL A 192 -16.84 33.68 -31.34
C VAL A 192 -15.90 32.86 -30.46
N GLY A 193 -16.01 31.53 -30.51
CA GLY A 193 -15.16 30.63 -29.73
C GLY A 193 -13.68 30.73 -30.10
N ALA A 194 -13.35 30.73 -31.39
CA ALA A 194 -11.96 30.80 -31.85
C ALA A 194 -11.30 32.14 -31.49
N THR A 195 -12.02 33.26 -31.64
CA THR A 195 -11.53 34.58 -31.24
C THR A 195 -11.33 34.67 -29.72
N MET A 196 -12.27 34.16 -28.91
CA MET A 196 -12.10 34.12 -27.45
C MET A 196 -10.92 33.25 -27.02
N GLN A 197 -10.77 32.07 -27.62
CA GLN A 197 -9.65 31.17 -27.34
C GLN A 197 -8.31 31.86 -27.67
N THR A 198 -8.20 32.45 -28.86
CA THR A 198 -6.98 33.16 -29.28
C THR A 198 -6.71 34.37 -28.39
N ALA A 199 -7.73 35.15 -28.01
CA ALA A 199 -7.55 36.34 -27.18
C ALA A 199 -7.03 36.01 -25.77
N PHE A 200 -7.63 35.01 -25.10
CA PHE A 200 -7.38 34.76 -23.67
C PHE A 200 -6.47 33.56 -23.39
N ALA A 201 -6.67 32.42 -24.06
CA ALA A 201 -5.87 31.21 -23.87
C ALA A 201 -4.61 31.19 -24.76
N GLY A 202 -4.65 31.94 -25.85
CA GLY A 202 -3.62 32.00 -26.86
C GLY A 202 -3.78 30.95 -27.96
N ASN A 203 -3.05 31.16 -29.06
CA ASN A 203 -2.97 30.26 -30.19
C ASN A 203 -1.51 29.97 -30.51
N THR A 204 -1.11 28.71 -30.39
CA THR A 204 0.25 28.20 -30.64
C THR A 204 0.34 27.31 -31.89
N ASP A 205 -0.62 27.41 -32.82
CA ASP A 205 -0.61 26.62 -34.07
C ASP A 205 0.59 26.96 -34.96
N GLY A 206 1.05 28.22 -34.88
CA GLY A 206 2.25 28.67 -35.55
C GLY A 206 3.50 28.23 -34.80
N LYS A 207 4.47 27.67 -35.52
CA LYS A 207 5.74 27.25 -34.93
C LYS A 207 6.92 27.83 -35.69
N PHE A 208 7.92 28.27 -34.94
CA PHE A 208 9.18 28.77 -35.46
C PHE A 208 10.28 27.72 -35.25
N ARG A 209 10.88 27.25 -36.34
CA ARG A 209 11.97 26.27 -36.26
C ARG A 209 13.32 26.94 -36.47
N GLN A 210 14.26 26.70 -35.54
CA GLN A 210 15.64 27.14 -35.63
C GLN A 210 16.57 25.95 -35.38
N GLY A 211 17.10 25.38 -36.47
CA GLY A 211 17.87 24.14 -36.42
C GLY A 211 17.01 22.97 -35.97
N GLU A 212 17.45 22.29 -34.91
CA GLU A 212 16.73 21.16 -34.27
C GLU A 212 15.69 21.61 -33.24
N TYR A 213 15.61 22.91 -32.91
CA TYR A 213 14.65 23.43 -31.93
C TYR A 213 13.40 23.98 -32.64
N GLU A 214 12.24 23.67 -32.06
CA GLU A 214 10.93 24.17 -32.49
C GLU A 214 10.31 24.96 -31.34
N TYR A 215 9.92 26.20 -31.62
CA TYR A 215 9.35 27.13 -30.65
C TYR A 215 7.91 27.44 -31.05
N ASP A 216 7.00 27.42 -30.08
CA ASP A 216 5.62 27.80 -30.31
C ASP A 216 5.51 29.33 -30.43
N ILE A 217 4.82 29.82 -31.47
CA ILE A 217 4.45 31.22 -31.62
C ILE A 217 3.08 31.39 -30.98
N ASN A 218 3.02 31.93 -29.77
CA ASN A 218 1.76 32.17 -29.06
C ASN A 218 1.16 33.54 -29.42
N ILE A 219 0.02 33.54 -30.11
CA ILE A 219 -0.76 34.75 -30.42
C ILE A 219 -1.86 34.91 -29.36
N GLN A 220 -1.78 35.97 -28.57
CA GLN A 220 -2.76 36.31 -27.53
C GLN A 220 -2.81 37.82 -27.27
N TYR A 221 -3.83 38.28 -26.54
CA TYR A 221 -3.86 39.65 -26.04
C TYR A 221 -2.76 39.89 -25.00
N GLN A 222 -2.34 41.15 -24.88
CA GLN A 222 -1.39 41.55 -23.85
C GLN A 222 -2.02 41.42 -22.47
N ASP A 223 -1.20 41.28 -21.43
CA ASP A 223 -1.68 41.13 -20.05
C ASP A 223 -2.60 42.27 -19.60
N PHE A 224 -2.48 43.46 -20.18
CA PHE A 224 -3.34 44.61 -19.88
C PHE A 224 -4.77 44.46 -20.42
N ASP A 225 -4.96 43.78 -21.54
CA ASP A 225 -6.26 43.63 -22.21
C ASP A 225 -6.99 42.33 -21.81
N ARG A 226 -6.61 41.75 -20.67
CA ARG A 226 -7.15 40.49 -20.15
C ARG A 226 -7.18 40.42 -18.61
N LYS A 227 -7.20 41.57 -17.94
CA LYS A 227 -7.09 41.64 -16.48
C LYS A 227 -8.42 41.45 -15.80
N ASP A 228 -9.47 41.98 -16.39
CA ASP A 228 -10.77 42.07 -15.74
C ASP A 228 -11.92 41.62 -16.65
N ILE A 229 -13.10 41.53 -16.04
CA ILE A 229 -14.32 41.14 -16.74
C ILE A 229 -14.75 42.16 -17.80
N ASP A 230 -14.35 43.43 -17.66
CA ASP A 230 -14.69 44.46 -18.63
C ASP A 230 -13.89 44.29 -19.93
N ASP A 231 -12.65 43.80 -19.86
CA ASP A 231 -11.88 43.38 -21.03
C ASP A 231 -12.62 42.28 -21.80
N VAL A 232 -13.16 41.29 -21.09
CA VAL A 232 -13.98 40.22 -21.69
C VAL A 232 -15.24 40.80 -22.34
N ARG A 233 -15.94 41.73 -21.67
CA ARG A 233 -17.15 42.38 -22.21
C ARG A 233 -16.87 43.24 -23.44
N ASN A 234 -15.67 43.81 -23.53
CA ASN A 234 -15.25 44.70 -24.60
C ASN A 234 -14.57 43.98 -25.78
N LEU A 235 -14.39 42.65 -25.70
CA LEU A 235 -13.83 41.86 -26.80
C LEU A 235 -14.56 42.13 -28.11
N ILE A 236 -13.79 42.46 -29.16
CA ILE A 236 -14.30 42.89 -30.46
C ILE A 236 -14.26 41.74 -31.45
N PHE A 237 -15.37 41.57 -32.16
CA PHE A 237 -15.53 40.66 -33.30
C PHE A 237 -15.79 41.47 -34.56
N THR A 238 -15.21 41.03 -35.68
CA THR A 238 -15.48 41.60 -37.00
C THR A 238 -16.36 40.65 -37.78
N ASN A 239 -17.56 41.09 -38.17
CA ASN A 239 -18.43 40.28 -39.02
C ASN A 239 -18.00 40.33 -40.50
N GLN A 240 -18.68 39.55 -41.35
CA GLN A 240 -18.39 39.53 -42.80
C GLN A 240 -18.63 40.89 -43.49
N ALA A 241 -19.45 41.76 -42.90
CA ALA A 241 -19.70 43.11 -43.38
C ALA A 241 -18.64 44.14 -42.91
N GLY A 242 -17.62 43.70 -42.16
CA GLY A 242 -16.56 44.56 -41.62
C GLY A 242 -16.96 45.38 -40.39
N GLN A 243 -18.13 45.11 -39.80
CA GLN A 243 -18.61 45.81 -38.61
C GLN A 243 -17.94 45.25 -37.35
N GLN A 244 -17.52 46.14 -36.47
CA GLN A 244 -16.98 45.80 -35.15
C GLN A 244 -18.11 45.67 -34.14
N ILE A 245 -18.19 44.49 -33.52
CA ILE A 245 -19.25 44.10 -32.59
C ILE A 245 -18.59 43.69 -31.28
N LYS A 246 -19.06 44.20 -30.14
CA LYS A 246 -18.55 43.80 -28.82
C LYS A 246 -19.26 42.57 -28.29
N LEU A 247 -18.58 41.74 -27.50
CA LEU A 247 -19.16 40.56 -26.85
C LEU A 247 -20.42 40.90 -26.04
N SER A 248 -20.37 42.01 -25.30
CA SER A 248 -21.49 42.52 -24.49
C SER A 248 -22.78 42.83 -25.27
N GLN A 249 -22.71 42.97 -26.60
CA GLN A 249 -23.91 43.23 -27.42
C GLN A 249 -24.77 41.97 -27.64
N PHE A 250 -24.18 40.77 -27.51
CA PHE A 250 -24.85 39.51 -27.83
C PHE A 250 -24.56 38.38 -26.83
N ALA A 251 -23.87 38.65 -25.72
CA ALA A 251 -23.66 37.69 -24.64
C ALA A 251 -23.87 38.33 -23.26
N ASP A 252 -24.35 37.53 -22.31
CA ASP A 252 -24.42 37.89 -20.89
C ASP A 252 -23.14 37.39 -20.19
N ILE A 253 -22.34 38.32 -19.66
CA ILE A 253 -21.04 38.04 -19.06
C ILE A 253 -21.10 38.33 -17.57
N LYS A 254 -21.01 37.27 -16.77
CA LYS A 254 -21.13 37.30 -15.31
C LYS A 254 -19.96 36.60 -14.66
N GLU A 255 -19.52 37.14 -13.52
CA GLU A 255 -18.68 36.39 -12.61
C GLU A 255 -19.51 35.27 -12.00
N GLY A 256 -18.97 34.08 -12.06
CA GLY A 256 -19.55 32.87 -11.50
C GLY A 256 -18.54 32.14 -10.65
N SER A 257 -19.00 31.03 -10.10
CA SER A 257 -18.10 30.07 -9.49
C SER A 257 -18.45 28.68 -9.97
N GLY A 258 -17.45 27.99 -10.51
CA GLY A 258 -17.54 26.59 -10.92
C GLY A 258 -16.87 25.66 -9.90
N PRO A 259 -16.99 24.34 -10.11
CA PRO A 259 -16.16 23.36 -9.43
C PRO A 259 -14.72 23.40 -9.98
N SER A 260 -13.73 23.21 -9.11
CA SER A 260 -12.32 23.19 -9.52
C SER A 260 -11.95 22.06 -10.47
N LEU A 261 -12.70 20.96 -10.41
CA LEU A 261 -12.47 19.74 -11.15
C LEU A 261 -13.82 19.01 -11.31
N LEU A 262 -14.05 18.42 -12.49
CA LEU A 262 -15.15 17.49 -12.70
C LEU A 262 -14.61 16.07 -12.54
N GLU A 263 -14.74 15.52 -11.34
CA GLU A 263 -14.36 14.14 -11.05
C GLU A 263 -15.53 13.19 -11.33
N ARG A 264 -15.23 12.05 -11.97
CA ARG A 264 -16.22 11.01 -12.27
C ARG A 264 -15.63 9.63 -12.03
N LEU A 265 -16.44 8.76 -11.42
CA LEU A 265 -16.16 7.33 -11.27
C LEU A 265 -17.28 6.54 -11.93
N ASN A 266 -16.94 5.61 -12.83
CA ASN A 266 -17.91 4.79 -13.56
C ASN A 266 -19.03 5.61 -14.24
N LYS A 267 -18.66 6.76 -14.82
CA LYS A 267 -19.55 7.76 -15.47
C LYS A 267 -20.50 8.51 -14.53
N SER A 268 -20.50 8.22 -13.23
CA SER A 268 -21.24 8.99 -12.24
C SER A 268 -20.41 10.18 -11.76
N THR A 269 -21.07 11.30 -11.44
CA THR A 269 -20.42 12.42 -10.73
C THR A 269 -19.91 11.92 -9.38
N SER A 270 -18.68 12.27 -9.04
CA SER A 270 -18.06 11.85 -7.78
C SER A 270 -17.25 12.95 -7.13
N VAL A 271 -17.08 12.84 -5.81
CA VAL A 271 -16.15 13.64 -5.01
C VAL A 271 -15.44 12.70 -4.05
N THR A 272 -14.13 12.72 -4.08
CA THR A 272 -13.28 11.90 -3.22
C THR A 272 -12.89 12.67 -1.96
N VAL A 273 -13.25 12.12 -0.80
CA VAL A 273 -12.75 12.57 0.51
C VAL A 273 -11.42 11.89 0.75
N LYS A 274 -10.35 12.67 0.90
CA LYS A 274 -8.98 12.18 1.09
C LYS A 274 -8.46 12.53 2.49
N ALA A 275 -7.70 11.63 3.10
CA ALA A 275 -6.97 11.92 4.34
C ALA A 275 -5.64 11.18 4.42
N GLN A 276 -4.65 11.87 5.00
CA GLN A 276 -3.42 11.25 5.45
C GLN A 276 -3.65 10.58 6.81
N THR A 277 -2.81 9.59 7.14
CA THR A 277 -2.79 8.99 8.48
C THR A 277 -1.46 9.32 9.16
N VAL A 278 -1.43 9.49 10.48
CA VAL A 278 -0.18 9.71 11.24
C VAL A 278 -0.26 8.96 12.56
N GLY A 279 0.77 8.19 12.87
CA GLY A 279 0.92 7.48 14.15
C GLY A 279 -0.06 6.32 14.39
N VAL A 280 -1.01 6.09 13.47
CA VAL A 280 -2.00 5.01 13.54
C VAL A 280 -2.09 4.31 12.17
N PRO A 281 -2.19 2.97 12.13
CA PRO A 281 -2.37 2.22 10.88
C PRO A 281 -3.66 2.59 10.14
N THR A 282 -3.60 2.59 8.81
CA THR A 282 -4.70 3.01 7.94
C THR A 282 -6.00 2.25 8.20
N GLY A 283 -5.93 0.92 8.38
CA GLY A 283 -7.12 0.09 8.63
C GLY A 283 -7.87 0.45 9.92
N THR A 284 -7.16 0.91 10.97
CA THR A 284 -7.77 1.34 12.23
C THR A 284 -8.54 2.65 12.05
N VAL A 285 -7.95 3.60 11.33
CA VAL A 285 -8.61 4.88 11.02
C VAL A 285 -9.85 4.65 10.14
N VAL A 286 -9.76 3.78 9.13
CA VAL A 286 -10.89 3.40 8.29
C VAL A 286 -12.01 2.76 9.09
N THR A 287 -11.69 1.82 10.00
CA THR A 287 -12.70 1.15 10.83
C THR A 287 -13.45 2.13 11.73
N ASN A 288 -12.71 3.05 12.37
CA ASN A 288 -13.31 4.10 13.19
C ASN A 288 -14.14 5.08 12.35
N PHE A 289 -13.64 5.46 11.17
CA PHE A 289 -14.35 6.34 10.26
C PHE A 289 -15.64 5.70 9.74
N GLN A 290 -15.60 4.44 9.31
CA GLN A 290 -16.77 3.66 8.87
C GLN A 290 -17.83 3.61 9.97
N THR A 291 -17.44 3.36 11.22
CA THR A 291 -18.36 3.29 12.37
C THR A 291 -19.13 4.61 12.59
N GLU A 292 -18.48 5.76 12.40
CA GLU A 292 -19.14 7.07 12.50
C GLU A 292 -19.90 7.43 11.23
N LEU A 293 -19.41 7.03 10.06
CA LEU A 293 -20.05 7.26 8.77
C LEU A 293 -21.37 6.50 8.66
N ASP A 294 -21.46 5.29 9.19
CA ASP A 294 -22.69 4.48 9.19
C ASP A 294 -23.83 5.08 10.03
N LYS A 295 -23.51 5.99 10.96
CA LYS A 295 -24.52 6.76 11.72
C LYS A 295 -25.12 7.90 10.88
N LEU A 296 -24.46 8.30 9.80
CA LEU A 296 -24.91 9.39 8.95
C LEU A 296 -26.01 8.90 8.00
N LYS A 297 -27.16 9.58 8.00
CA LYS A 297 -28.24 9.28 7.05
C LYS A 297 -27.79 9.61 5.63
N LYS A 298 -27.71 8.58 4.79
CA LYS A 298 -27.39 8.68 3.36
C LYS A 298 -28.58 9.26 2.58
N PRO A 299 -28.41 10.38 1.85
CA PRO A 299 -29.44 10.87 0.93
C PRO A 299 -29.74 9.87 -0.19
N ALA A 300 -30.96 9.92 -0.74
CA ALA A 300 -31.34 9.06 -1.85
C ALA A 300 -30.47 9.32 -3.09
N GLY A 301 -30.05 8.24 -3.77
CA GLY A 301 -29.22 8.34 -4.97
C GLY A 301 -27.73 8.60 -4.72
N ILE A 302 -27.29 8.76 -3.47
CA ILE A 302 -25.87 8.81 -3.13
C ILE A 302 -25.36 7.39 -2.87
N SER A 303 -24.16 7.08 -3.35
CA SER A 303 -23.37 5.90 -3.01
C SER A 303 -21.97 6.30 -2.59
N PHE A 304 -21.27 5.45 -1.85
CA PHE A 304 -19.86 5.68 -1.57
C PHE A 304 -19.10 4.36 -1.67
N TYR A 305 -17.83 4.46 -2.05
CA TYR A 305 -16.91 3.34 -2.20
C TYR A 305 -15.56 3.74 -1.59
N TRP A 306 -14.88 2.76 -1.00
CA TRP A 306 -13.50 2.93 -0.58
C TRP A 306 -12.59 2.82 -1.79
N ALA A 307 -11.58 3.68 -1.86
CA ALA A 307 -10.54 3.69 -2.89
C ALA A 307 -9.16 3.82 -2.23
N GLY A 308 -8.11 3.83 -3.06
CA GLY A 308 -6.73 3.95 -2.61
C GLY A 308 -6.25 2.70 -1.87
N ASP A 309 -5.43 2.88 -0.84
CA ASP A 309 -4.85 1.75 -0.10
C ASP A 309 -5.91 0.86 0.55
N GLN A 310 -7.04 1.41 0.96
CA GLN A 310 -8.09 0.61 1.58
C GLN A 310 -8.74 -0.39 0.61
N GLU A 311 -8.98 0.04 -0.65
CA GLU A 311 -9.50 -0.85 -1.70
C GLU A 311 -8.48 -1.93 -2.02
N ASN A 312 -7.24 -1.51 -2.28
CA ASN A 312 -6.13 -2.41 -2.55
C ASN A 312 -5.88 -3.40 -1.40
N GLN A 313 -6.06 -2.97 -0.14
CA GLN A 313 -5.97 -3.82 1.03
C GLN A 313 -7.06 -4.89 1.05
N SER A 314 -8.31 -4.49 0.81
CA SER A 314 -9.44 -5.42 0.80
C SER A 314 -9.30 -6.49 -0.29
N GLU A 315 -8.91 -6.09 -1.50
CA GLU A 315 -8.71 -7.01 -2.62
C GLU A 315 -7.43 -7.85 -2.46
N GLY A 316 -6.32 -7.19 -2.10
CA GLY A 316 -5.01 -7.80 -1.96
C GLY A 316 -4.94 -8.81 -0.82
N PHE A 317 -5.53 -8.51 0.34
CA PHE A 317 -5.52 -9.44 1.48
C PHE A 317 -6.38 -10.67 1.22
N GLY A 318 -7.50 -10.53 0.50
CA GLY A 318 -8.30 -11.68 0.06
C GLY A 318 -7.50 -12.61 -0.84
N THR A 319 -6.84 -12.04 -1.86
CA THR A 319 -6.01 -12.80 -2.81
C THR A 319 -4.80 -13.44 -2.13
N LEU A 320 -4.09 -12.71 -1.26
CA LEU A 320 -2.96 -13.24 -0.50
C LEU A 320 -3.38 -14.32 0.51
N GLY A 321 -4.57 -14.18 1.11
CA GLY A 321 -5.16 -15.20 1.97
C GLY A 321 -5.43 -16.50 1.21
N ILE A 322 -5.97 -16.40 -0.02
CA ILE A 322 -6.14 -17.54 -0.92
C ILE A 322 -4.78 -18.15 -1.27
N ALA A 323 -3.76 -17.33 -1.57
CA ALA A 323 -2.41 -17.81 -1.85
C ALA A 323 -1.78 -18.53 -0.65
N LEU A 324 -1.98 -18.03 0.57
CA LEU A 324 -1.53 -18.69 1.80
C LEU A 324 -2.21 -20.05 1.98
N LEU A 325 -3.53 -20.13 1.79
CA LEU A 325 -4.25 -21.40 1.84
C LEU A 325 -3.78 -22.37 0.75
N ALA A 326 -3.60 -21.88 -0.48
CA ALA A 326 -3.09 -22.68 -1.59
C ALA A 326 -1.68 -23.21 -1.30
N ALA A 327 -0.81 -22.41 -0.69
CA ALA A 327 0.52 -22.83 -0.27
C ALA A 327 0.46 -23.93 0.81
N ILE A 328 -0.42 -23.80 1.81
CA ILE A 328 -0.62 -24.84 2.84
C ILE A 328 -1.10 -26.14 2.21
N VAL A 329 -2.09 -26.07 1.31
CA VAL A 329 -2.62 -27.23 0.59
C VAL A 329 -1.55 -27.88 -0.29
N LEU A 330 -0.77 -27.08 -1.01
CA LEU A 330 0.30 -27.58 -1.88
C LEU A 330 1.39 -28.29 -1.06
N VAL A 331 1.84 -27.68 0.05
CA VAL A 331 2.81 -28.33 0.95
C VAL A 331 2.24 -29.64 1.49
N TYR A 332 0.97 -29.66 1.89
CA TYR A 332 0.30 -30.89 2.32
C TYR A 332 0.29 -31.96 1.22
N LEU A 333 -0.09 -31.63 -0.03
CA LEU A 333 -0.12 -32.61 -1.13
C LEU A 333 1.27 -33.14 -1.49
N ILE A 334 2.30 -32.29 -1.48
CA ILE A 334 3.69 -32.73 -1.68
C ILE A 334 4.10 -33.70 -0.57
N MET A 335 3.69 -33.46 0.67
CA MET A 335 3.98 -34.37 1.79
C MET A 335 3.21 -35.68 1.70
N VAL A 336 1.96 -35.65 1.25
CA VAL A 336 1.19 -36.88 0.97
C VAL A 336 1.93 -37.74 -0.06
N ALA A 337 2.42 -37.13 -1.14
CA ALA A 337 3.20 -37.82 -2.16
C ALA A 337 4.55 -38.33 -1.64
N LEU A 338 5.20 -37.58 -0.73
CA LEU A 338 6.49 -37.97 -0.15
C LEU A 338 6.38 -39.15 0.82
N TYR A 339 5.33 -39.18 1.64
CA TYR A 339 5.17 -40.18 2.70
C TYR A 339 4.26 -41.36 2.32
N ASP A 340 3.63 -41.33 1.14
CA ASP A 340 2.59 -42.27 0.72
C ASP A 340 1.49 -42.45 1.81
N SER A 341 1.14 -41.35 2.48
CA SER A 341 0.23 -41.35 3.63
C SER A 341 -0.47 -40.00 3.79
N PHE A 342 -1.75 -40.03 4.14
CA PHE A 342 -2.55 -38.82 4.39
C PHE A 342 -2.47 -38.33 5.84
N VAL A 343 -2.02 -39.17 6.79
CA VAL A 343 -2.04 -38.84 8.22
C VAL A 343 -0.75 -38.16 8.67
N TYR A 344 0.41 -38.69 8.28
CA TYR A 344 1.70 -38.12 8.68
C TYR A 344 1.93 -36.67 8.21
N PRO A 345 1.48 -36.25 7.01
CA PRO A 345 1.50 -34.83 6.61
C PRO A 345 0.69 -33.91 7.54
N LEU A 346 -0.41 -34.40 8.12
CA LEU A 346 -1.26 -33.61 8.99
C LEU A 346 -0.56 -33.29 10.32
N VAL A 347 0.30 -34.19 10.80
CA VAL A 347 1.20 -33.97 11.94
C VAL A 347 2.15 -32.80 11.68
N VAL A 348 2.71 -32.70 10.47
CA VAL A 348 3.56 -31.58 10.06
C VAL A 348 2.76 -30.26 10.05
N MET A 349 1.52 -30.27 9.58
CA MET A 349 0.66 -29.07 9.52
C MET A 349 0.37 -28.47 10.89
N PHE A 350 0.38 -29.26 11.97
CA PHE A 350 0.23 -28.75 13.35
C PHE A 350 1.38 -27.82 13.80
N SER A 351 2.53 -27.85 13.12
CA SER A 351 3.62 -26.90 13.38
C SER A 351 3.32 -25.49 12.87
N LEU A 352 2.41 -25.34 11.90
CA LEU A 352 2.12 -24.05 11.26
C LEU A 352 1.43 -23.05 12.20
N PRO A 353 0.35 -23.41 12.93
CA PRO A 353 -0.26 -22.49 13.89
C PRO A 353 0.69 -22.00 14.98
N LEU A 354 1.65 -22.84 15.39
CA LEU A 354 2.65 -22.52 16.41
C LEU A 354 3.63 -21.43 15.93
N ALA A 355 3.98 -21.48 14.64
CA ALA A 355 4.78 -20.45 14.00
C ALA A 355 4.00 -19.13 13.84
N LEU A 356 2.71 -19.20 13.50
CA LEU A 356 1.86 -18.01 13.38
C LEU A 356 1.80 -17.22 14.70
N ILE A 357 1.67 -17.91 15.84
CA ILE A 357 1.65 -17.28 17.16
C ILE A 357 2.94 -16.49 17.42
N GLY A 358 4.10 -17.08 17.13
CA GLY A 358 5.40 -16.43 17.29
C GLY A 358 5.60 -15.22 16.39
N ALA A 359 5.18 -15.33 15.14
CA ALA A 359 5.24 -14.26 14.17
C ALA A 359 4.34 -13.07 14.56
N LEU A 360 3.09 -13.34 14.99
CA LEU A 360 2.19 -12.30 15.47
C LEU A 360 2.72 -11.63 16.74
N LEU A 361 3.31 -12.40 17.66
CA LEU A 361 3.93 -11.86 18.87
C LEU A 361 5.13 -10.96 18.53
N ALA A 362 5.99 -11.37 17.60
CA ALA A 362 7.10 -10.54 17.16
C ALA A 362 6.63 -9.23 16.50
N LEU A 363 5.58 -9.27 15.66
CA LEU A 363 4.99 -8.06 15.08
C LEU A 363 4.45 -7.12 16.18
N ALA A 364 3.72 -7.66 17.16
CA ALA A 364 3.19 -6.87 18.28
C ALA A 364 4.31 -6.22 19.13
N LEU A 365 5.38 -6.97 19.43
CA LEU A 365 6.52 -6.43 20.21
C LEU A 365 7.31 -5.36 19.47
N THR A 366 7.33 -5.43 18.14
CA THR A 366 8.07 -4.52 17.27
C THR A 366 7.21 -3.38 16.73
N ASN A 367 5.95 -3.34 17.13
CA ASN A 367 4.96 -2.36 16.70
C ASN A 367 4.82 -2.26 15.16
N ASN A 368 4.99 -3.39 14.47
CA ASN A 368 4.78 -3.49 13.03
C ASN A 368 3.33 -3.91 12.76
N ALA A 369 2.70 -3.31 11.74
CA ALA A 369 1.35 -3.66 11.33
C ALA A 369 1.34 -4.84 10.35
N LEU A 370 0.16 -5.45 10.20
CA LEU A 370 -0.09 -6.46 9.18
C LEU A 370 -0.32 -5.77 7.83
N GLY A 371 0.64 -5.94 6.93
CA GLY A 371 0.56 -5.56 5.52
C GLY A 371 1.07 -6.60 4.55
N ILE A 372 1.11 -6.27 3.26
CA ILE A 372 1.48 -7.20 2.18
C ILE A 372 2.80 -7.92 2.49
N PHE A 373 3.83 -7.16 2.89
CA PHE A 373 5.15 -7.73 3.16
C PHE A 373 5.15 -8.68 4.37
N THR A 374 4.40 -8.36 5.42
CA THR A 374 4.26 -9.30 6.56
C THR A 374 3.53 -10.58 6.15
N ILE A 375 2.50 -10.49 5.29
CA ILE A 375 1.76 -11.66 4.76
C ILE A 375 2.67 -12.51 3.86
N LEU A 376 3.48 -11.89 3.01
CA LEU A 376 4.53 -12.60 2.25
C LEU A 376 5.52 -13.30 3.20
N GLY A 377 5.84 -12.67 4.33
CA GLY A 377 6.63 -13.27 5.40
C GLY A 377 5.96 -14.52 5.97
N PHE A 378 4.65 -14.47 6.21
CA PHE A 378 3.88 -15.63 6.67
C PHE A 378 3.90 -16.76 5.64
N ILE A 379 3.73 -16.45 4.35
CA ILE A 379 3.79 -17.45 3.27
C ILE A 379 5.16 -18.13 3.23
N MET A 380 6.25 -17.35 3.29
CA MET A 380 7.61 -17.92 3.34
C MET A 380 7.86 -18.73 4.61
N LEU A 381 7.38 -18.23 5.76
CA LEU A 381 7.50 -18.90 7.06
C LEU A 381 6.85 -20.29 7.04
N MET A 382 5.72 -20.49 6.35
CA MET A 382 5.08 -21.81 6.24
C MET A 382 6.02 -22.86 5.66
N GLY A 383 6.72 -22.54 4.57
CA GLY A 383 7.69 -23.46 3.95
C GLY A 383 8.91 -23.72 4.83
N LEU A 384 9.44 -22.67 5.46
CA LEU A 384 10.61 -22.76 6.33
C LEU A 384 10.35 -23.62 7.57
N VAL A 385 9.19 -23.46 8.19
CA VAL A 385 8.78 -24.22 9.38
C VAL A 385 8.45 -25.67 9.02
N ALA A 386 7.70 -25.86 7.93
CA ALA A 386 7.35 -27.19 7.46
C ALA A 386 8.61 -28.04 7.25
N LYS A 387 9.67 -27.50 6.62
CA LYS A 387 10.94 -28.22 6.40
C LYS A 387 11.49 -28.90 7.65
N ASN A 388 11.47 -28.22 8.80
CA ASN A 388 12.00 -28.78 10.05
C ASN A 388 11.14 -29.94 10.56
N ALA A 389 9.82 -29.80 10.52
CA ALA A 389 8.89 -30.86 10.90
C ALA A 389 8.95 -32.06 9.94
N ILE A 390 9.11 -31.80 8.63
CA ILE A 390 9.22 -32.81 7.57
C ILE A 390 10.39 -33.75 7.84
N ILE A 391 11.56 -33.20 8.16
CA ILE A 391 12.79 -33.97 8.39
C ILE A 391 12.67 -34.85 9.66
N LEU A 392 11.97 -34.36 10.69
CA LEU A 392 11.75 -35.10 11.93
C LEU A 392 10.79 -36.28 11.70
N VAL A 393 9.66 -36.03 11.03
CA VAL A 393 8.65 -37.05 10.70
C VAL A 393 9.24 -38.10 9.76
N ASP A 394 9.98 -37.69 8.72
CA ASP A 394 10.64 -38.61 7.79
C ASP A 394 11.64 -39.54 8.48
N PHE A 395 12.50 -39.00 9.35
CA PHE A 395 13.44 -39.84 10.11
C PHE A 395 12.72 -40.79 11.07
N THR A 396 11.63 -40.33 11.69
CA THR A 396 10.80 -41.18 12.55
C THR A 396 10.19 -42.34 11.75
N ASN A 397 9.64 -42.06 10.56
CA ASN A 397 9.09 -43.08 9.66
C ASN A 397 10.19 -44.08 9.23
N GLN A 398 11.40 -43.62 8.93
CA GLN A 398 12.53 -44.49 8.59
C GLN A 398 12.93 -45.41 9.76
N MET A 399 12.99 -44.90 10.99
CA MET A 399 13.29 -45.73 12.17
C MET A 399 12.18 -46.75 12.46
N LYS A 400 10.91 -46.37 12.26
CA LYS A 400 9.78 -47.31 12.34
C LYS A 400 9.86 -48.40 11.27
N ALA A 401 10.25 -48.05 10.05
CA ALA A 401 10.46 -49.02 8.97
C ALA A 401 11.59 -50.02 9.29
N GLN A 402 12.54 -49.64 10.16
CA GLN A 402 13.58 -50.52 10.71
C GLN A 402 13.12 -51.32 11.94
N GLY A 403 11.82 -51.36 12.22
CA GLY A 403 11.24 -52.17 13.30
C GLY A 403 11.33 -51.54 14.70
N LYS A 404 11.73 -50.27 14.84
CA LYS A 404 11.74 -49.59 16.15
C LYS A 404 10.33 -49.21 16.58
N THR A 405 10.09 -49.23 17.89
CA THR A 405 8.84 -48.72 18.45
C THR A 405 8.71 -47.22 18.19
N THR A 406 7.47 -46.71 18.08
CA THR A 406 7.21 -45.28 17.81
C THR A 406 7.89 -44.34 18.81
N HIS A 407 7.94 -44.73 20.08
CA HIS A 407 8.58 -43.93 21.12
C HIS A 407 10.10 -43.89 20.94
N GLU A 408 10.74 -45.05 20.70
CA GLU A 408 12.18 -45.11 20.44
C GLU A 408 12.56 -44.39 19.14
N ALA A 409 11.76 -44.56 18.09
CA ALA A 409 11.94 -43.88 16.80
C ALA A 409 11.92 -42.35 16.96
N LEU A 410 10.99 -41.80 17.74
CA LEU A 410 10.89 -40.37 18.02
C LEU A 410 12.08 -39.85 18.85
N ILE A 411 12.56 -40.60 19.83
CA ILE A 411 13.73 -40.23 20.63
C ILE A 411 14.99 -40.19 19.75
N LEU A 412 15.18 -41.22 18.92
CA LEU A 412 16.31 -41.30 18.00
C LEU A 412 16.24 -40.18 16.94
N ALA A 413 15.06 -39.92 16.39
CA ALA A 413 14.82 -38.83 15.45
C ALA A 413 15.14 -37.47 16.07
N ASN A 414 14.66 -37.20 17.28
CA ASN A 414 14.99 -35.97 18.00
C ASN A 414 16.49 -35.83 18.24
N HIS A 415 17.16 -36.88 18.72
CA HIS A 415 18.60 -36.81 18.98
C HIS A 415 19.42 -36.54 17.71
N ALA A 416 19.07 -37.20 16.60
CA ALA A 416 19.75 -37.03 15.32
C ALA A 416 19.48 -35.66 14.68
N ARG A 417 18.28 -35.09 14.87
CA ARG A 417 17.84 -33.87 14.16
C ARG A 417 17.92 -32.59 14.99
N LEU A 418 18.03 -32.67 16.31
CA LEU A 418 18.10 -31.50 17.19
C LEU A 418 19.23 -30.55 16.77
N ARG A 419 20.47 -31.05 16.62
CA ARG A 419 21.63 -30.20 16.26
C ARG A 419 21.46 -29.54 14.87
N PRO A 420 21.12 -30.27 13.78
CA PRO A 420 20.89 -29.64 12.48
C PRO A 420 19.73 -28.64 12.45
N ILE A 421 18.60 -28.92 13.12
CA ILE A 421 17.43 -28.04 13.17
C ILE A 421 17.79 -26.74 13.92
N LEU A 422 18.48 -26.85 15.06
CA LEU A 422 18.98 -25.69 15.79
C LEU A 422 19.94 -24.85 14.94
N MET A 423 20.92 -25.49 14.29
CA MET A 423 21.91 -24.80 13.46
C MET A 423 21.25 -23.97 12.34
N THR A 424 20.33 -24.58 11.59
CA THR A 424 19.66 -23.90 10.46
C THR A 424 18.75 -22.77 10.95
N THR A 425 18.02 -22.99 12.03
CA THR A 425 17.10 -21.99 12.57
C THR A 425 17.85 -20.81 13.17
N ILE A 426 18.90 -21.06 13.95
CA ILE A 426 19.75 -20.00 14.52
C ILE A 426 20.44 -19.22 13.41
N ALA A 427 20.99 -19.90 12.40
CA ALA A 427 21.64 -19.24 11.26
C ALA A 427 20.66 -18.32 10.51
N MET A 428 19.41 -18.75 10.32
CA MET A 428 18.39 -17.93 9.66
C MET A 428 17.92 -16.78 10.53
N VAL A 429 17.69 -16.99 11.84
CA VAL A 429 17.34 -15.92 12.77
C VAL A 429 18.42 -14.86 12.83
N ILE A 430 19.69 -15.26 12.98
CA ILE A 430 20.83 -14.34 12.98
C ILE A 430 21.00 -13.67 11.62
N GLY A 431 20.84 -14.41 10.52
CA GLY A 431 20.96 -13.87 9.16
C GLY A 431 19.88 -12.85 8.80
N MET A 432 18.67 -12.99 9.36
CA MET A 432 17.57 -12.04 9.18
C MET A 432 17.64 -10.85 10.16
N LEU A 433 18.42 -10.95 11.24
CA LEU A 433 18.51 -9.91 12.27
C LEU A 433 19.01 -8.54 11.74
N PRO A 434 20.03 -8.46 10.84
CA PRO A 434 20.42 -7.20 10.23
C PRO A 434 19.29 -6.55 9.42
N ILE A 435 18.46 -7.38 8.76
CA ILE A 435 17.31 -6.90 7.98
C ILE A 435 16.22 -6.42 8.94
N ALA A 436 15.95 -7.14 10.03
CA ALA A 436 14.92 -6.79 11.00
C ALA A 436 15.23 -5.51 11.80
N LEU A 437 16.51 -5.23 12.03
CA LEU A 437 17.01 -4.05 12.76
C LEU A 437 17.44 -2.90 11.83
N ALA A 438 17.25 -3.03 10.52
CA ALA A 438 17.63 -1.99 9.59
C ALA A 438 16.83 -0.71 9.87
N SER A 439 17.53 0.43 9.87
CA SER A 439 16.94 1.75 10.18
C SER A 439 17.16 2.77 9.07
N GLY A 440 17.61 2.33 7.88
CA GLY A 440 17.87 3.19 6.74
C GLY A 440 16.60 3.55 5.97
N ALA A 441 16.75 4.43 4.98
CA ALA A 441 15.66 4.82 4.09
C ALA A 441 15.02 3.58 3.46
N GLY A 442 13.69 3.44 3.58
CA GLY A 442 13.04 2.27 3.01
C GLY A 442 13.25 0.97 3.81
N ALA A 443 13.58 1.00 5.10
CA ALA A 443 13.79 -0.23 5.87
C ALA A 443 12.47 -0.89 6.34
N ASP A 444 11.44 -0.08 6.59
CA ASP A 444 10.24 -0.51 7.33
C ASP A 444 9.48 -1.69 6.66
N TRP A 445 9.37 -1.69 5.32
CA TRP A 445 8.77 -2.82 4.58
C TRP A 445 9.56 -4.14 4.66
N LYS A 446 10.89 -4.09 4.83
CA LYS A 446 11.76 -5.27 4.97
C LYS A 446 11.81 -5.73 6.42
N ASN A 447 11.74 -4.80 7.37
CA ASN A 447 11.74 -5.07 8.80
C ASN A 447 10.54 -5.95 9.18
N GLY A 448 9.32 -5.57 8.76
CA GLY A 448 8.12 -6.34 9.06
C GLY A 448 8.19 -7.79 8.54
N LEU A 449 8.69 -7.96 7.31
CA LEU A 449 8.94 -9.28 6.72
C LEU A 449 9.90 -10.13 7.56
N ALA A 450 11.03 -9.54 7.96
CA ALA A 450 12.06 -10.22 8.73
C ALA A 450 11.58 -10.59 10.14
N TRP A 451 10.84 -9.71 10.81
CA TRP A 451 10.28 -9.97 12.14
C TRP A 451 9.26 -11.10 12.16
N VAL A 452 8.43 -11.23 11.12
CA VAL A 452 7.52 -12.39 10.95
C VAL A 452 8.33 -13.69 10.89
N ILE A 453 9.39 -13.72 10.08
CA ILE A 453 10.23 -14.91 9.93
C ILE A 453 10.96 -15.22 11.24
N ILE A 454 11.58 -14.23 11.88
CA ILE A 454 12.32 -14.42 13.14
C ILE A 454 11.40 -14.91 14.25
N GLY A 455 10.27 -14.24 14.47
CA GLY A 455 9.30 -14.60 15.51
C GLY A 455 8.71 -15.98 15.27
N GLY A 456 8.33 -16.27 14.03
CA GLY A 456 7.76 -17.54 13.64
C GLY A 456 8.73 -18.70 13.80
N LEU A 457 9.97 -18.55 13.33
CA LEU A 457 11.03 -19.55 13.46
C LEU A 457 11.44 -19.77 14.91
N THR A 458 11.54 -18.70 15.70
CA THR A 458 11.92 -18.82 17.13
C THR A 458 10.86 -19.59 17.90
N SER A 459 9.58 -19.23 17.73
CA SER A 459 8.46 -19.97 18.35
C SER A 459 8.38 -21.40 17.85
N SER A 460 8.49 -21.59 16.53
CA SER A 460 8.47 -22.91 15.90
C SER A 460 9.62 -23.79 16.38
N LEU A 461 10.82 -23.27 16.62
CA LEU A 461 11.96 -24.06 17.09
C LEU A 461 11.66 -24.78 18.41
N PHE A 462 11.14 -24.04 19.39
CA PHE A 462 10.81 -24.59 20.70
C PHE A 462 9.58 -25.49 20.64
N LEU A 463 8.53 -25.05 19.93
CA LEU A 463 7.25 -25.74 19.94
C LEU A 463 7.25 -26.96 19.02
N THR A 464 7.93 -26.95 17.88
CA THR A 464 7.92 -28.07 16.91
C THR A 464 8.63 -29.30 17.48
N LEU A 465 9.77 -29.13 18.17
CA LEU A 465 10.52 -30.24 18.78
C LEU A 465 9.76 -30.95 19.91
N VAL A 466 8.72 -30.32 20.46
CA VAL A 466 7.88 -30.90 21.52
C VAL A 466 6.54 -31.35 20.95
N VAL A 467 5.84 -30.46 20.25
CA VAL A 467 4.48 -30.68 19.77
C VAL A 467 4.44 -31.68 18.62
N VAL A 468 5.39 -31.65 17.66
CA VAL A 468 5.36 -32.59 16.53
C VAL A 468 5.53 -34.05 16.99
N PRO A 469 6.49 -34.40 17.87
CA PRO A 469 6.57 -35.75 18.43
C PRO A 469 5.32 -36.20 19.18
N VAL A 470 4.74 -35.32 20.00
CA VAL A 470 3.51 -35.63 20.76
C VAL A 470 2.34 -35.87 19.81
N MET A 471 2.15 -34.99 18.81
CA MET A 471 1.11 -35.17 17.81
C MET A 471 1.34 -36.42 16.98
N TYR A 472 2.59 -36.71 16.59
CA TYR A 472 2.95 -37.94 15.88
C TYR A 472 2.51 -39.17 16.69
N GLN A 473 2.89 -39.24 17.97
CA GLN A 473 2.53 -40.36 18.83
C GLN A 473 1.00 -40.50 19.01
N ILE A 474 0.27 -39.39 19.12
CA ILE A 474 -1.20 -39.41 19.21
C ILE A 474 -1.82 -39.98 17.94
N PHE A 475 -1.40 -39.49 16.77
CA PHE A 475 -1.93 -39.95 15.49
C PHE A 475 -1.55 -41.40 15.18
N ASP A 476 -0.35 -41.81 15.57
CA ASP A 476 0.13 -43.18 15.40
C ASP A 476 -0.65 -44.17 16.27
N ASN A 477 -0.85 -43.84 17.55
CA ASN A 477 -1.70 -44.63 18.44
C ASN A 477 -3.15 -44.71 17.94
N MET A 478 -3.64 -43.63 17.33
CA MET A 478 -4.97 -43.60 16.71
C MET A 478 -5.04 -44.54 15.50
N LEU A 479 -4.05 -44.50 14.61
CA LEU A 479 -3.92 -45.41 13.46
C LEU A 479 -3.86 -46.89 13.89
N HIS A 480 -3.07 -47.21 14.90
CA HIS A 480 -3.01 -48.56 15.49
C HIS A 480 -4.36 -49.00 16.05
N LYS A 481 -5.09 -48.09 16.72
CA LYS A 481 -6.42 -48.38 17.29
C LYS A 481 -7.51 -48.57 16.23
N PHE A 482 -7.39 -47.91 15.08
CA PHE A 482 -8.32 -48.04 13.95
C PHE A 482 -7.91 -49.12 12.93
N GLY A 483 -6.79 -49.82 13.13
CA GLY A 483 -6.39 -50.98 12.32
C GLY A 483 -5.87 -50.66 10.91
N TYR A 484 -5.47 -49.42 10.66
CA TYR A 484 -4.96 -48.96 9.35
C TYR A 484 -3.45 -49.14 9.16
N ASP A 485 -2.78 -49.82 10.09
CA ASP A 485 -1.34 -50.02 10.04
C ASP A 485 -0.99 -51.16 9.06
N LYS A 486 -0.29 -50.84 7.97
CA LYS A 486 0.33 -51.86 7.11
C LYS A 486 1.40 -52.53 7.97
N LYS A 487 1.13 -53.75 8.45
CA LYS A 487 2.07 -54.60 9.21
C LYS A 487 3.46 -54.58 8.56
N GLY A 488 4.37 -53.78 9.10
CA GLY A 488 5.80 -53.98 8.92
C GLY A 488 6.20 -55.11 9.87
N GLN A 489 6.57 -56.26 9.31
CA GLN A 489 7.11 -57.37 10.09
C GLN A 489 8.29 -56.86 10.93
N THR A 490 8.26 -57.13 12.23
CA THR A 490 9.34 -56.84 13.16
C THR A 490 10.60 -57.60 12.75
N ILE A 491 11.80 -57.04 12.96
CA ILE A 491 13.08 -57.73 12.65
C ILE A 491 13.14 -59.11 13.33
N ASP A 492 12.53 -59.25 14.51
CA ASP A 492 12.44 -60.53 15.23
C ASP A 492 11.63 -61.60 14.48
N ASP A 493 10.66 -61.22 13.63
CA ASP A 493 9.91 -62.15 12.77
C ASP A 493 10.70 -62.57 11.51
N LEU A 494 11.66 -61.76 11.08
CA LEU A 494 12.52 -62.03 9.91
C LEU A 494 13.76 -62.86 10.27
N MET A 495 14.12 -62.97 11.56
CA MET A 495 15.26 -63.75 12.04
C MET A 495 14.96 -65.23 12.31
N VAL A 496 13.74 -65.70 12.04
CA VAL A 496 13.38 -67.13 12.13
C VAL A 496 13.47 -67.75 10.74
N GLU A 497 14.68 -68.13 10.30
CA GLU A 497 14.80 -69.08 9.19
C GLU A 497 14.20 -70.43 9.64
N PRO A 498 13.34 -71.08 8.85
CA PRO A 498 12.90 -72.44 9.13
C PRO A 498 14.10 -73.39 9.00
N TYR A 499 14.63 -73.84 10.13
CA TYR A 499 15.67 -74.87 10.20
C TYR A 499 15.09 -76.21 9.76
N ASP A 500 15.44 -76.67 8.55
CA ASP A 500 15.08 -78.00 8.03
C ASP A 500 16.16 -79.01 8.48
N HIS A 501 15.82 -79.85 9.46
CA HIS A 501 16.73 -80.86 9.99
C HIS A 501 16.85 -82.01 8.98
N LYS A 502 17.98 -82.08 8.27
CA LYS A 502 18.36 -83.28 7.50
C LYS A 502 19.12 -84.25 8.40
N ASP A 503 18.47 -85.35 8.76
CA ASP A 503 19.12 -86.50 9.37
C ASP A 503 20.16 -87.08 8.41
N VAL A 504 21.43 -87.06 8.83
CA VAL A 504 22.53 -87.72 8.12
C VAL A 504 22.72 -89.08 8.78
N ASN A 505 22.22 -90.14 8.15
CA ASN A 505 22.57 -91.51 8.55
C ASN A 505 23.99 -91.82 8.10
N GLU A 506 24.86 -92.08 9.07
CA GLU A 506 26.24 -92.51 8.90
C GLU A 506 26.30 -94.03 8.67
N TYR A 507 27.24 -94.45 7.81
CA TYR A 507 27.65 -95.83 7.47
C TYR A 507 26.87 -96.58 6.40
N ASP A 508 27.42 -96.57 5.18
CA ASP A 508 27.69 -97.83 4.48
C ASP A 508 29.09 -97.77 3.87
N LEU A 509 29.98 -98.58 4.44
CA LEU A 509 31.29 -98.94 3.93
C LEU A 509 31.09 -99.92 2.79
N ASP A 510 31.69 -99.70 1.62
CA ASP A 510 32.07 -100.85 0.79
C ASP A 510 33.42 -100.65 0.10
N HIS A 511 34.27 -101.65 0.29
CA HIS A 511 35.63 -101.78 -0.22
C HIS A 511 35.63 -102.84 -1.35
N GLY A 512 36.35 -102.57 -2.44
CA GLY A 512 36.77 -103.55 -3.46
C GLY A 512 35.95 -103.43 -4.76
N HIS A 513 36.54 -103.37 -5.96
CA HIS A 513 37.83 -103.86 -6.45
C HIS A 513 38.40 -102.92 -7.53
#